data_AF-A0A291KZJ4-F1
#
_entry.id   AF-A0A291KZJ4-F1
#
_cell.length_a   1.000
_cell.length_b   1.000
_cell.length_c   1.000
_cell.angle_alpha   90.00
_cell.angle_beta   90.00
_cell.angle_gamma   90.00
#
_symmetry.space_group_name_H-M   'P 1'
#
loop_
_entity.id
_entity.type
_entity.pdbx_description
1 polymer ?
#
loop_
_entity_poly.entity_id
_entity_poly.type
_entity_poly.pdbx_seq_one_letter_code
_entity_poly.pdbx_strand_id
1 'polypeptide(L)'
;IAEHEGKHLYTDIDKIILSGNRDTLSIPLVMYQRSNKNTCMHQKSRVQRGKCIKKGQVLRDGAATLGGELALGKNVLVAYMPWEGYNFEDAVLISRRLVYGDIYTS
;
A
#
# COMPACT_ATOMS: atom_id res chain seq x y z
N ILE A 1 12.43 -4.28 -4.22
CA ILE A 1 12.16 -5.49 -5.04
C ILE A 1 13.14 -6.56 -4.56
N ALA A 2 12.83 -7.85 -4.71
CA ALA A 2 13.76 -8.92 -4.37
C ALA A 2 14.92 -8.97 -5.38
N GLU A 3 16.15 -8.80 -4.90
CA GLU A 3 17.36 -8.88 -5.75
C GLU A 3 17.78 -10.33 -6.02
N HIS A 4 17.49 -11.21 -5.07
CA HIS A 4 17.82 -12.63 -5.12
C HIS A 4 16.60 -13.49 -4.82
N GLU A 5 16.64 -14.73 -5.33
CA GLU A 5 15.68 -15.76 -4.95
C GLU A 5 15.96 -16.24 -3.52
N GLY A 6 14.91 -16.58 -2.80
CA GLY A 6 15.04 -17.03 -1.42
C GLY A 6 13.70 -17.40 -0.81
N LYS A 7 13.73 -17.77 0.47
CA LYS A 7 12.53 -18.07 1.24
C LYS A 7 12.29 -16.98 2.28
N HIS A 8 11.03 -16.54 2.39
CA HIS A 8 10.65 -15.60 3.43
C HIS A 8 10.66 -16.29 4.80
N LEU A 9 11.54 -15.84 5.70
CA LEU A 9 11.66 -16.42 7.04
C LEU A 9 10.68 -15.78 8.01
N TYR A 10 10.67 -14.44 8.03
CA TYR A 10 9.92 -13.65 8.99
C TYR A 10 9.79 -12.19 8.52
N THR A 11 8.71 -11.53 8.93
CA THR A 11 8.50 -10.08 8.74
C THR A 11 8.37 -9.47 10.13
N ASP A 12 9.21 -8.49 10.42
CA ASP A 12 9.02 -7.59 11.54
C ASP A 12 8.27 -6.33 11.07
N ILE A 13 7.94 -5.45 12.00
CA ILE A 13 7.31 -4.16 11.73
C ILE A 13 8.24 -3.28 10.88
N ASP A 14 9.54 -3.31 11.13
CA ASP A 14 10.53 -2.42 10.53
C ASP A 14 11.44 -3.08 9.48
N LYS A 15 11.36 -4.40 9.29
CA LYS A 15 12.23 -5.13 8.35
C LYS A 15 11.66 -6.46 7.87
N ILE A 16 12.12 -6.89 6.70
CA ILE A 16 11.81 -8.20 6.12
C ILE A 16 13.08 -9.04 6.15
N ILE A 17 12.98 -10.28 6.64
CA ILE A 17 14.10 -11.22 6.73
C ILE A 17 13.91 -12.36 5.72
N LEU A 18 14.87 -12.50 4.82
CA LEU A 18 14.89 -13.52 3.76
C LEU A 18 16.06 -14.48 3.97
N SER A 19 15.82 -15.78 3.79
CA SER A 19 16.91 -16.75 3.66
C SER A 19 17.25 -16.95 2.19
N GLY A 20 18.47 -16.62 1.80
CA GLY A 20 19.07 -17.04 0.53
C GLY A 20 19.70 -18.43 0.63
N ASN A 21 20.39 -18.85 -0.43
CA ASN A 21 21.04 -20.17 -0.50
C ASN A 21 22.13 -20.38 0.57
N ARG A 22 22.76 -19.31 1.09
CA ARG A 22 23.81 -19.39 2.12
C ARG A 22 23.77 -18.28 3.18
N ASP A 23 23.05 -17.18 2.93
CA ASP A 23 23.02 -16.01 3.80
C ASP A 23 21.60 -15.58 4.15
N THR A 24 21.46 -14.89 5.28
CA THR A 24 20.22 -14.23 5.68
C THR A 24 20.29 -12.76 5.31
N LEU A 25 19.34 -12.28 4.51
CA LEU A 25 19.24 -10.90 4.08
C LEU A 25 18.15 -10.17 4.89
N SER A 26 18.53 -9.06 5.53
CA SER A 26 17.60 -8.17 6.23
C SER A 26 17.37 -6.91 5.39
N ILE A 27 16.10 -6.63 5.07
CA ILE A 27 15.70 -5.48 4.27
C ILE A 27 14.89 -4.52 5.17
N PRO A 28 15.41 -3.34 5.52
CA PRO A 28 14.70 -2.37 6.37
C PRO A 28 13.53 -1.74 5.60
N LEU A 29 12.40 -1.53 6.28
CA LEU A 29 11.20 -0.85 5.81
C LEU A 29 11.19 0.60 6.27
N VAL A 30 10.68 1.48 5.40
CA VAL A 30 10.45 2.87 5.77
C VAL A 30 9.15 2.97 6.57
N MET A 31 9.23 3.46 7.80
CA MET A 31 8.08 3.54 8.72
C MET A 31 7.77 4.99 9.09
N TYR A 32 6.55 5.45 8.76
CA TYR A 32 6.00 6.75 9.17
C TYR A 32 6.93 7.95 8.92
N GLN A 33 7.68 7.94 7.81
CA GLN A 33 8.53 9.07 7.47
C GLN A 33 7.72 10.19 6.82
N ARG A 34 8.09 11.43 7.12
CA ARG A 34 7.47 12.61 6.50
C ARG A 34 8.15 12.91 5.16
N SER A 35 7.37 13.13 4.12
CA SER A 35 7.87 13.61 2.83
C SER A 35 8.11 15.13 2.83
N ASN A 36 8.82 15.64 1.82
CA ASN A 36 9.02 17.09 1.61
C ASN A 36 7.70 17.87 1.46
N LYS A 37 6.61 17.17 1.10
CA LYS A 37 5.25 17.74 0.96
C LYS A 37 4.33 17.31 2.11
N ASN A 38 4.89 16.88 3.24
CA ASN A 38 4.16 16.50 4.46
C ASN A 38 3.21 15.31 4.33
N THR A 39 3.43 14.43 3.35
CA THR A 39 2.70 13.15 3.26
C THR A 39 3.44 12.04 4.00
N CYS A 40 2.70 11.03 4.45
CA CYS A 40 3.24 9.87 5.15
C CYS A 40 3.88 8.88 4.16
N MET A 41 5.17 8.62 4.31
CA MET A 41 5.93 7.58 3.64
C MET A 41 6.01 6.37 4.57
N HIS A 42 5.19 5.36 4.29
CA HIS A 42 5.14 4.13 5.06
C HIS A 42 5.11 2.93 4.10
N GLN A 43 5.99 1.96 4.34
CA GLN A 43 6.10 0.75 3.56
C GLN A 43 5.52 -0.43 4.35
N LYS A 44 4.62 -1.17 3.70
CA LYS A 44 4.01 -2.38 4.26
C LYS A 44 4.58 -3.61 3.57
N SER A 45 4.96 -4.62 4.35
CA SER A 45 5.35 -5.91 3.79
C SER A 45 4.15 -6.61 3.15
N ARG A 46 4.36 -7.20 1.96
CA ARG A 46 3.34 -7.98 1.23
C ARG A 46 3.56 -9.49 1.34
N VAL A 47 4.74 -9.90 1.78
CA VAL A 47 5.16 -11.30 1.76
C VAL A 47 4.71 -12.04 3.03
N GLN A 48 4.11 -13.22 2.81
CA GLN A 48 3.72 -14.15 3.88
C GLN A 48 4.87 -15.09 4.25
N ARG A 49 4.89 -15.48 5.53
CA ARG A 49 5.87 -16.39 6.11
C ARG A 49 5.95 -17.71 5.33
N GLY A 50 7.18 -18.13 5.03
CA GLY A 50 7.46 -19.43 4.42
C GLY A 50 7.30 -19.47 2.90
N LYS A 51 6.87 -18.38 2.25
CA LYS A 51 6.71 -18.34 0.79
C LYS A 51 8.07 -18.19 0.09
N CYS A 52 8.26 -18.92 -1.01
CA CYS A 52 9.40 -18.72 -1.89
C CYS A 52 9.23 -17.43 -2.69
N ILE A 53 10.30 -16.65 -2.76
CA ILE A 53 10.37 -15.36 -3.42
C ILE A 53 11.28 -15.50 -4.64
N LYS A 54 10.82 -14.98 -5.77
CA LYS A 54 11.60 -14.92 -7.00
C LYS A 54 12.32 -13.59 -7.12
N LYS A 55 13.44 -13.58 -7.85
CA LYS A 55 14.12 -12.35 -8.25
C LYS A 55 13.14 -11.46 -9.02
N GLY A 56 13.13 -10.17 -8.72
CA GLY A 56 12.20 -9.21 -9.33
C GLY A 56 10.83 -9.13 -8.66
N GLN A 57 10.52 -9.98 -7.68
CA GLN A 57 9.23 -9.93 -6.98
C GLN A 57 9.13 -8.71 -6.04
N VAL A 58 7.94 -8.10 -6.01
CA VAL A 58 7.62 -7.00 -5.08
C VAL A 58 7.43 -7.56 -3.67
N LEU A 59 8.28 -7.10 -2.75
CA LEU A 59 8.30 -7.55 -1.35
C LEU A 59 7.43 -6.69 -0.42
N ARG A 60 7.28 -5.42 -0.79
CA ARG A 60 6.70 -4.37 0.02
C ARG A 60 6.01 -3.35 -0.87
N ASP A 61 4.89 -2.85 -0.39
CA ASP A 61 4.17 -1.74 -1.00
C ASP A 61 4.55 -0.46 -0.25
N GLY A 62 4.74 0.64 -0.98
CA GLY A 62 4.90 1.98 -0.43
C GLY A 62 3.58 2.72 -0.20
N ALA A 63 3.67 4.01 0.08
CA ALA A 63 2.55 4.85 0.53
C ALA A 63 1.35 4.91 -0.43
N ALA A 64 1.58 4.87 -1.74
CA ALA A 64 0.54 4.96 -2.77
C ALA A 64 0.66 3.86 -3.82
N THR A 65 1.03 2.65 -3.38
CA THR A 65 1.14 1.47 -4.24
C THR A 65 0.38 0.31 -3.63
N LEU A 66 -0.25 -0.50 -4.47
CA LEU A 66 -0.88 -1.74 -4.07
C LEU A 66 -0.43 -2.83 -5.03
N GLY A 67 0.20 -3.87 -4.49
CA GLY A 67 0.59 -5.01 -5.29
C GLY A 67 1.70 -4.74 -6.30
N GLY A 68 2.51 -3.69 -6.10
CA GLY A 68 3.52 -3.24 -7.07
C GLY A 68 3.01 -2.24 -8.12
N GLU A 69 1.71 -1.94 -8.12
CA GLU A 69 1.11 -0.98 -9.03
C GLU A 69 0.76 0.32 -8.30
N LEU A 70 0.69 1.42 -9.05
CA LEU A 70 0.34 2.73 -8.53
C LEU A 70 -1.15 2.76 -8.12
N ALA A 71 -1.43 3.16 -6.88
CA ALA A 71 -2.77 3.23 -6.30
C ALA A 71 -2.94 4.56 -5.56
N LEU A 72 -3.28 5.62 -6.31
CA LEU A 72 -3.43 6.99 -5.77
C LEU A 72 -4.78 7.26 -5.09
N GLY A 73 -5.73 6.34 -5.20
CA GLY A 73 -7.10 6.53 -4.71
C GLY A 73 -7.83 5.22 -4.50
N LYS A 74 -9.16 5.27 -4.53
CA LYS A 74 -10.04 4.12 -4.31
C LYS A 74 -11.08 4.02 -5.41
N ASN A 75 -11.39 2.79 -5.81
CA ASN A 75 -12.51 2.49 -6.67
C ASN A 75 -13.79 2.57 -5.85
N VAL A 76 -14.75 3.38 -6.28
CA VAL A 76 -16.04 3.56 -5.62
C VAL A 76 -17.18 3.47 -6.64
N LEU A 77 -18.37 3.07 -6.17
CA LEU A 77 -19.57 3.07 -6.99
C LEU A 77 -20.08 4.51 -7.16
N VAL A 78 -20.32 4.93 -8.40
CA VAL A 78 -20.76 6.27 -8.75
C VAL A 78 -22.11 6.20 -9.45
N ALA A 79 -23.03 7.10 -9.10
CA ALA A 79 -24.26 7.34 -9.82
C ALA A 79 -24.19 8.73 -10.47
N TYR A 80 -24.49 8.80 -11.77
CA TYR A 80 -24.49 10.05 -12.53
C TYR A 80 -25.94 10.53 -12.71
N MET A 81 -26.43 11.35 -11.78
CA MET A 81 -27.77 11.92 -11.80
C MET A 81 -27.83 13.21 -10.98
N PRO A 82 -28.72 14.17 -11.30
CA PRO A 82 -29.00 15.30 -10.42
C PRO A 82 -29.62 14.81 -9.12
N TRP A 83 -29.24 15.40 -7.98
CA TRP A 83 -29.77 15.01 -6.67
C TRP A 83 -30.10 16.24 -5.82
N GLU A 84 -31.37 16.65 -5.84
CA GLU A 84 -31.95 17.71 -4.98
C GLU A 84 -31.12 19.01 -4.90
N GLY A 85 -30.36 19.33 -5.96
CA GLY A 85 -29.48 20.50 -6.00
C GLY A 85 -28.18 20.37 -5.20
N TYR A 86 -27.94 19.26 -4.48
CA TYR A 86 -26.70 19.04 -3.71
C TYR A 86 -25.46 18.85 -4.59
N ASN A 87 -25.64 18.45 -5.85
CA ASN A 87 -24.58 18.34 -6.84
C ASN A 87 -24.67 19.44 -7.91
N PHE A 88 -25.08 20.65 -7.52
CA PHE A 88 -25.10 21.80 -8.41
C PHE A 88 -23.67 22.22 -8.80
N GLU A 89 -23.48 22.60 -10.07
CA GLU A 89 -22.18 22.95 -10.66
C GLU A 89 -21.11 21.87 -10.42
N ASP A 90 -20.08 22.18 -9.64
CA ASP A 90 -18.91 21.33 -9.39
C ASP A 90 -19.00 20.56 -8.05
N ALA A 91 -20.14 20.63 -7.36
CA ALA A 91 -20.33 19.96 -6.09
C ALA A 91 -20.47 18.44 -6.26
N VAL A 92 -19.71 17.68 -5.46
CA VAL A 92 -19.78 16.22 -5.42
C VAL A 92 -20.45 15.77 -4.13
N LEU A 93 -21.57 15.06 -4.27
CA LEU A 93 -22.24 14.44 -3.14
C LEU A 93 -21.57 13.10 -2.79
N ILE A 94 -21.18 12.93 -1.54
CA ILE A 94 -20.53 11.70 -1.05
C ILE A 94 -21.41 10.96 -0.04
N SER A 95 -21.35 9.63 -0.09
CA SER A 95 -22.02 8.81 0.93
C SER A 95 -21.25 8.86 2.25
N ARG A 96 -21.97 9.04 3.37
CA ARG A 96 -21.40 8.91 4.72
C ARG A 96 -20.71 7.56 4.97
N ARG A 97 -21.07 6.52 4.21
CA ARG A 97 -20.38 5.21 4.28
C ARG A 97 -18.89 5.33 3.95
N LEU A 98 -18.49 6.26 3.09
CA LEU A 98 -17.08 6.49 2.74
C LEU A 98 -16.28 7.01 3.92
N VAL A 99 -16.91 7.79 4.80
CA VAL A 99 -16.31 8.32 6.04
C VAL A 99 -16.19 7.22 7.08
N TYR A 100 -17.28 6.50 7.37
CA TYR A 100 -17.27 5.42 8.36
C TYR A 100 -16.37 4.23 7.98
N GLY A 101 -16.10 4.07 6.68
CA GLY A 101 -15.20 3.02 6.18
C GLY A 101 -13.74 3.46 6.03
N ASP A 102 -13.37 4.67 6.46
CA ASP A 102 -12.01 5.24 6.32
C ASP A 102 -11.44 5.12 4.88
N ILE A 103 -12.31 5.22 3.87
CA ILE A 103 -11.94 4.90 2.49
C ILE A 103 -11.00 5.95 1.91
N TYR A 104 -11.26 7.23 2.22
CA TYR A 104 -10.47 8.37 1.77
C TYR A 104 -9.63 9.00 2.89
N THR A 105 -9.36 8.26 3.97
CA THR A 105 -8.45 8.68 5.04
C THR A 105 -6.99 8.53 4.58
N SER A 106 -6.16 9.55 4.83
CA SER A 106 -4.76 9.65 4.39
C SER A 106 -3.77 9.79 5.54
#